data_AF-A0A507E4N1-F1
#
_entry.id   AF-A0A507E4N1-F1
#
_cell.length_a   1.000
_cell.length_b   1.000
_cell.length_c   1.000
_cell.angle_alpha   90.00
_cell.angle_beta   90.00
_cell.angle_gamma   90.00
#
_symmetry.space_group_name_H-M   'P 1'
#
loop_
_entity.id
_entity.type
_entity.pdbx_description
1 polymer ?
#
loop_
_entity_poly.entity_id
_entity_poly.type
_entity_poly.pdbx_seq_one_letter_code
_entity_poly.pdbx_strand_id
1 'polypeptide(L)'
;MPFDKILCTLGCSILLLTAVAQAAPAATAPCTLTVPPNALSAQGLATPYELAGGCKQSDPNTQSFVEATILDPATGEIFAYSPLVITKGTKPAIAPVIPNLPANAIVGIWFGTNADNLQLVDVKGSLKQANCVNGLGNSIFGQFASCNGAGFFDAAQKKAKIPQLGNAKDGTTCPTVRSFAVIDQDQSDNVNTQYLQVGETTAQDTAENRKKLGKKAKVINNGSDNALLTAFLDPAIGCTPFLVSALDDPGATRATLGTDELQASLQGAPVALIPANDPMVLVNGKQNLNKINAYRKEVGQTLAATLKDADPKTYCQDFAKVAPPIIQSQKGLTIKGTTPDPATGNNLFTFLGARFAKSFGADGLNCEGLLGFKSPITPVLNGKGVAVDLKFANNNNNNQNNNQNNKQNNNQNNLNNKQKNNQNNNLNSNLNSNLNNNLNNNLNNKQNNNQKNGQANDNQNPKQTANNNACQKNIK
;
A
#
# COMPACT_ATOMS: atom_id res chain seq x y z
N MET A 1 -30.89 -69.89 -34.62
CA MET A 1 -29.51 -70.15 -35.11
C MET A 1 -29.56 -70.22 -36.63
N PRO A 2 -28.57 -69.78 -37.42
CA PRO A 2 -27.26 -69.13 -37.13
C PRO A 2 -27.22 -67.65 -37.61
N PHE A 3 -26.46 -66.75 -36.97
CA PHE A 3 -25.08 -66.32 -37.28
C PHE A 3 -24.78 -66.02 -38.74
N ASP A 4 -24.77 -64.73 -39.10
CA ASP A 4 -24.01 -64.22 -40.25
C ASP A 4 -23.32 -62.87 -39.94
N LYS A 5 -22.11 -62.77 -40.48
CA LYS A 5 -21.05 -61.81 -40.16
C LYS A 5 -21.33 -60.43 -40.76
N ILE A 6 -21.24 -59.36 -39.96
CA ILE A 6 -21.11 -57.99 -40.47
C ILE A 6 -19.72 -57.45 -40.10
N LEU A 7 -18.96 -57.21 -41.16
CA LEU A 7 -17.67 -56.55 -41.22
C LEU A 7 -17.83 -55.09 -40.78
N CYS A 8 -17.24 -54.70 -39.65
CA CYS A 8 -17.26 -53.33 -39.15
C CYS A 8 -16.01 -52.59 -39.65
N THR A 9 -16.16 -51.81 -40.71
CA THR A 9 -15.15 -50.86 -41.19
C THR A 9 -15.16 -49.61 -40.30
N LEU A 10 -14.07 -49.39 -39.55
CA LEU A 10 -13.82 -48.14 -38.84
C LEU A 10 -13.58 -47.00 -39.84
N GLY A 11 -14.60 -46.16 -40.04
CA GLY A 11 -14.46 -44.83 -40.65
C GLY A 11 -14.08 -43.80 -39.58
N CYS A 12 -12.83 -43.36 -39.60
CA CYS A 12 -12.31 -42.30 -38.74
C CYS A 12 -12.74 -40.93 -39.31
N SER A 13 -13.92 -40.45 -38.93
CA SER A 13 -14.35 -39.08 -39.24
C SER A 13 -13.63 -38.09 -38.31
N ILE A 14 -12.61 -37.42 -38.85
CA ILE A 14 -11.92 -36.32 -38.18
C ILE A 14 -12.88 -35.11 -38.19
N LEU A 15 -13.49 -34.84 -37.03
CA LEU A 15 -14.24 -33.61 -36.79
C LEU A 15 -13.23 -32.47 -36.58
N LEU A 16 -12.96 -31.69 -37.63
CA LEU A 16 -12.18 -30.45 -37.54
C LEU A 16 -13.01 -29.39 -36.79
N LEU A 17 -12.85 -29.30 -35.48
CA LEU A 17 -13.25 -28.12 -34.71
C LEU A 17 -12.27 -26.98 -35.06
N THR A 18 -12.67 -26.08 -35.94
CA THR A 18 -12.01 -24.79 -36.09
C THR A 18 -12.27 -23.97 -34.83
N ALA A 19 -11.30 -23.98 -33.90
CA ALA A 19 -11.27 -23.05 -32.79
C ALA A 19 -11.15 -21.64 -33.35
N VAL A 20 -12.27 -20.91 -33.38
CA VAL A 20 -12.25 -19.46 -33.62
C VAL A 20 -11.53 -18.85 -32.42
N ALA A 21 -10.27 -18.45 -32.61
CA ALA A 21 -9.54 -17.69 -31.59
C ALA A 21 -10.30 -16.38 -31.37
N GLN A 22 -11.10 -16.32 -30.31
CA GLN A 22 -11.61 -15.05 -29.81
C GLN A 22 -10.40 -14.24 -29.39
N ALA A 23 -10.16 -13.15 -30.12
CA ALA A 23 -9.20 -12.14 -29.70
C ALA A 23 -9.51 -11.78 -28.25
N ALA A 24 -8.50 -11.82 -27.38
CA ALA A 24 -8.62 -11.28 -26.03
C ALA A 24 -9.20 -9.86 -26.14
N PRO A 25 -10.16 -9.48 -25.29
CA PRO A 25 -10.65 -8.11 -25.26
C PRO A 25 -9.43 -7.18 -25.21
N ALA A 26 -9.42 -6.15 -26.07
CA ALA A 26 -8.42 -5.10 -25.95
C ALA A 26 -8.40 -4.64 -24.49
N ALA A 27 -7.22 -4.58 -23.87
CA ALA A 27 -7.08 -4.06 -22.52
C ALA A 27 -7.82 -2.71 -22.47
N THR A 28 -8.86 -2.62 -21.64
CA THR A 28 -9.62 -1.38 -21.48
C THR A 28 -8.62 -0.29 -21.15
N ALA A 29 -8.65 0.81 -21.92
CA ALA A 29 -7.79 1.96 -21.65
C ALA A 29 -7.93 2.36 -20.17
N PRO A 30 -6.83 2.72 -19.50
CA PRO A 30 -6.90 3.06 -18.08
C PRO A 30 -7.80 4.28 -17.88
N CYS A 31 -8.40 4.39 -16.69
CA CYS A 31 -8.96 5.68 -16.26
C CYS A 31 -7.86 6.73 -16.36
N THR A 32 -8.23 7.94 -16.78
CA THR A 32 -7.28 9.05 -16.86
C THR A 32 -7.75 10.18 -15.99
N LEU A 33 -6.83 10.83 -15.28
CA LEU A 33 -7.14 11.99 -14.46
C LEU A 33 -6.25 13.16 -14.83
N THR A 34 -6.87 14.25 -15.27
CA THR A 34 -6.16 15.44 -15.69
C THR A 34 -5.77 16.27 -14.47
N VAL A 35 -4.46 16.50 -14.29
CA VAL A 35 -3.93 17.33 -13.19
C VAL A 35 -3.90 18.80 -13.64
N PRO A 36 -4.57 19.72 -12.91
CA PRO A 36 -4.62 21.12 -13.29
C PRO A 36 -3.23 21.78 -13.19
N PRO A 37 -2.96 22.83 -13.99
CA PRO A 37 -1.77 23.65 -13.82
C PRO A 37 -1.67 24.23 -12.41
N ASN A 38 -0.46 24.38 -11.89
CA ASN A 38 -0.18 24.87 -10.54
C ASN A 38 -0.91 24.09 -9.43
N ALA A 39 -1.02 22.76 -9.56
CA ALA A 39 -1.78 21.89 -8.64
C ALA A 39 -1.45 22.07 -7.15
N LEU A 40 -0.24 22.51 -6.81
CA LEU A 40 0.22 22.75 -5.43
C LEU A 40 -0.15 24.16 -4.88
N SER A 41 -0.84 24.99 -5.66
CA SER A 41 -1.31 26.33 -5.27
C SER A 41 -2.77 26.32 -4.82
N ALA A 42 -3.23 27.38 -4.15
CA ALA A 42 -4.63 27.50 -3.74
C ALA A 42 -5.60 27.38 -4.91
N GLN A 43 -5.30 28.05 -6.03
CA GLN A 43 -6.10 28.00 -7.25
C GLN A 43 -6.05 26.61 -7.89
N GLY A 44 -4.88 25.95 -7.92
CA GLY A 44 -4.73 24.61 -8.46
C GLY A 44 -5.50 23.56 -7.67
N LEU A 45 -5.44 23.63 -6.32
CA LEU A 45 -6.21 22.77 -5.43
C LEU A 45 -7.72 22.93 -5.64
N ALA A 46 -8.19 24.17 -5.83
CA ALA A 46 -9.61 24.46 -6.07
C ALA A 46 -10.06 24.24 -7.53
N THR A 47 -9.15 23.94 -8.45
CA THR A 47 -9.49 23.63 -9.84
C THR A 47 -9.89 22.16 -9.93
N PRO A 48 -11.09 21.83 -10.47
CA PRO A 48 -11.50 20.44 -10.60
C PRO A 48 -10.56 19.60 -11.45
N TYR A 49 -10.27 18.40 -10.98
CA TYR A 49 -9.53 17.37 -11.71
C TYR A 49 -10.51 16.61 -12.60
N GLU A 50 -10.17 16.43 -13.88
CA GLU A 50 -11.10 15.81 -14.85
C GLU A 50 -10.81 14.33 -15.04
N LEU A 51 -11.76 13.48 -14.64
CA LEU A 51 -11.75 12.04 -14.84
C LEU A 51 -12.29 11.68 -16.22
N ALA A 52 -11.54 10.89 -16.98
CA ALA A 52 -11.85 10.44 -18.33
C ALA A 52 -11.36 9.00 -18.58
N GLY A 53 -11.11 8.61 -19.83
CA GLY A 53 -10.66 7.27 -20.18
C GLY A 53 -11.75 6.21 -20.09
N GLY A 54 -13.02 6.61 -20.21
CA GLY A 54 -14.19 5.75 -20.03
C GLY A 54 -14.73 5.72 -18.59
N CYS A 55 -14.01 6.33 -17.65
CA CYS A 55 -14.36 6.37 -16.24
C CYS A 55 -15.22 7.59 -15.89
N LYS A 56 -16.06 7.46 -14.85
CA LYS A 56 -17.02 8.49 -14.44
C LYS A 56 -17.19 8.50 -12.92
N GLN A 57 -17.34 9.68 -12.33
CA GLN A 57 -17.69 9.80 -10.91
C GLN A 57 -19.08 9.24 -10.57
N SER A 58 -19.96 9.04 -11.57
CA SER A 58 -21.28 8.44 -11.38
C SER A 58 -21.25 6.91 -11.28
N ASP A 59 -20.20 6.28 -11.79
CA ASP A 59 -20.01 4.84 -11.72
C ASP A 59 -19.12 4.50 -10.52
N PRO A 60 -19.66 3.83 -9.49
CA PRO A 60 -18.91 3.56 -8.29
C PRO A 60 -17.72 2.61 -8.49
N ASN A 61 -17.59 1.94 -9.65
CA ASN A 61 -16.44 1.09 -10.01
C ASN A 61 -15.31 1.89 -10.68
N THR A 62 -15.53 3.17 -10.99
CA THR A 62 -14.52 3.98 -11.69
C THR A 62 -14.32 5.37 -11.09
N GLN A 63 -14.95 5.64 -9.94
CA GLN A 63 -14.72 6.84 -9.15
C GLN A 63 -13.25 7.00 -8.78
N SER A 64 -12.75 8.23 -8.87
CA SER A 64 -11.41 8.61 -8.43
C SER A 64 -11.48 9.77 -7.44
N PHE A 65 -10.43 9.90 -6.64
CA PHE A 65 -10.37 10.78 -5.48
C PHE A 65 -8.99 11.43 -5.42
N VAL A 66 -8.97 12.67 -4.96
CA VAL A 66 -7.75 13.46 -4.75
C VAL A 66 -7.77 14.01 -3.34
N GLU A 67 -6.64 13.90 -2.66
CA GLU A 67 -6.47 14.39 -1.31
C GLU A 67 -5.18 15.19 -1.19
N ALA A 68 -5.23 16.31 -0.49
CA ALA A 68 -4.07 17.13 -0.18
C ALA A 68 -3.82 17.20 1.33
N THR A 69 -2.55 17.02 1.70
CA THR A 69 -2.05 17.29 3.05
C THR A 69 -1.06 18.45 2.94
N ILE A 70 -1.27 19.48 3.75
CA ILE A 70 -0.62 20.78 3.61
C ILE A 70 0.14 21.07 4.89
N LEU A 71 1.44 21.33 4.79
CA LEU A 71 2.29 21.72 5.91
C LEU A 71 2.53 23.23 5.89
N ASP A 72 2.28 23.91 7.00
CA ASP A 72 2.83 25.23 7.26
C ASP A 72 4.30 25.08 7.73
N PRO A 73 5.29 25.50 6.92
CA PRO A 73 6.69 25.35 7.29
C PRO A 73 7.12 26.26 8.46
N ALA A 74 6.37 27.33 8.76
CA ALA A 74 6.69 28.25 9.84
C ALA A 74 6.33 27.67 11.22
N THR A 75 5.18 27.01 11.31
CA THR A 75 4.62 26.52 12.59
C THR A 75 4.72 25.00 12.77
N GLY A 76 4.87 24.25 11.66
CA GLY A 76 4.75 22.79 11.66
C GLY A 76 3.30 22.30 11.73
N GLU A 77 2.31 23.19 11.60
CA GLU A 77 0.90 22.81 11.55
C GLU A 77 0.57 22.11 10.22
N ILE A 78 -0.31 21.12 10.28
CA ILE A 78 -0.78 20.38 9.11
C ILE A 78 -2.26 20.67 8.90
N PHE A 79 -2.67 20.76 7.65
CA PHE A 79 -4.05 20.94 7.22
C PHE A 79 -4.43 19.91 6.17
N ALA A 80 -5.73 19.61 6.09
CA ALA A 80 -6.32 18.79 5.05
C ALA A 80 -7.04 19.66 4.01
N TYR A 81 -7.09 19.17 2.78
CA TYR A 81 -7.96 19.71 1.73
C TYR A 81 -8.34 18.59 0.77
N SER A 82 -9.57 18.59 0.26
CA SER A 82 -10.06 17.58 -0.71
C SER A 82 -10.27 18.21 -2.09
N PRO A 83 -9.26 18.25 -2.99
CA PRO A 83 -9.46 18.71 -4.36
C PRO A 83 -10.59 17.93 -5.03
N LEU A 84 -11.43 18.60 -5.83
CA LEU A 84 -12.62 17.97 -6.40
C LEU A 84 -12.29 17.22 -7.70
N VAL A 85 -12.75 15.98 -7.82
CA VAL A 85 -12.79 15.25 -9.10
C VAL A 85 -14.17 15.39 -9.74
N ILE A 86 -14.21 15.68 -11.03
CA ILE A 86 -15.41 15.67 -11.87
C ILE A 86 -15.23 14.75 -13.07
N THR A 87 -16.33 14.21 -13.60
CA THR A 87 -16.31 13.54 -14.91
C THR A 87 -16.01 14.57 -15.99
N LYS A 88 -15.11 14.26 -16.93
CA LYS A 88 -14.77 15.14 -18.04
C LYS A 88 -16.01 15.59 -18.81
N GLY A 89 -16.12 16.91 -19.03
CA GLY A 89 -17.25 17.53 -19.70
C GLY A 89 -18.45 17.85 -18.80
N THR A 90 -18.42 17.49 -17.51
CA THR A 90 -19.42 17.95 -16.54
C THR A 90 -18.95 19.20 -15.79
N LYS A 91 -19.80 19.73 -14.90
CA LYS A 91 -19.45 20.82 -13.98
C LYS A 91 -19.60 20.32 -12.54
N PRO A 92 -18.87 20.90 -11.58
CA PRO A 92 -19.12 20.66 -10.16
C PRO A 92 -20.59 20.92 -9.82
N ALA A 93 -21.17 20.07 -8.95
CA ALA A 93 -22.51 20.33 -8.39
C ALA A 93 -22.50 21.62 -7.55
N ILE A 94 -21.40 21.85 -6.84
CA ILE A 94 -21.06 23.09 -6.15
C ILE A 94 -19.57 23.36 -6.42
N ALA A 95 -19.22 24.61 -6.70
CA ALA A 95 -17.83 25.00 -6.94
C ALA A 95 -16.93 24.67 -5.72
N PRO A 96 -15.69 24.19 -5.93
CA PRO A 96 -14.76 23.94 -4.82
C PRO A 96 -14.44 25.21 -4.03
N VAL A 97 -14.23 25.05 -2.73
CA VAL A 97 -13.75 26.10 -1.83
C VAL A 97 -12.30 26.41 -2.19
N ILE A 98 -11.96 27.69 -2.37
CA ILE A 98 -10.57 28.10 -2.56
C ILE A 98 -9.89 28.15 -1.17
N PRO A 99 -8.87 27.32 -0.90
CA PRO A 99 -8.25 27.29 0.41
C PRO A 99 -7.36 28.52 0.62
N ASN A 100 -7.32 29.02 1.86
CA ASN A 100 -6.30 29.97 2.27
C ASN A 100 -5.06 29.21 2.73
N LEU A 101 -4.01 29.16 1.88
CA LEU A 101 -2.79 28.44 2.21
C LEU A 101 -1.86 29.27 3.12
N PRO A 102 -1.17 28.63 4.08
CA PRO A 102 -0.05 29.25 4.77
C PRO A 102 1.02 29.77 3.79
N ALA A 103 1.77 30.79 4.21
CA ALA A 103 2.87 31.30 3.40
C ALA A 103 3.93 30.20 3.17
N ASN A 104 4.30 29.99 1.90
CA ASN A 104 5.23 28.95 1.49
C ASN A 104 4.80 27.52 1.87
N ALA A 105 3.48 27.28 2.01
CA ALA A 105 2.95 25.97 2.33
C ALA A 105 3.52 24.86 1.45
N ILE A 106 3.85 23.73 2.07
CA ILE A 106 4.33 22.54 1.35
C ILE A 106 3.14 21.60 1.21
N VAL A 107 2.71 21.40 -0.03
CA VAL A 107 1.52 20.60 -0.36
C VAL A 107 1.95 19.25 -0.91
N GLY A 108 1.52 18.16 -0.28
CA GLY A 108 1.51 16.83 -0.88
C GLY A 108 0.10 16.50 -1.38
N ILE A 109 0.01 15.84 -2.54
CA ILE A 109 -1.25 15.38 -3.12
C ILE A 109 -1.16 13.88 -3.38
N TRP A 110 -2.22 13.15 -3.05
CA TRP A 110 -2.36 11.72 -3.33
C TRP A 110 -3.65 11.45 -4.08
N PHE A 111 -3.61 10.41 -4.90
CA PHE A 111 -4.69 10.01 -5.78
C PHE A 111 -5.06 8.57 -5.48
N GLY A 112 -6.35 8.32 -5.39
CA GLY A 112 -6.91 6.98 -5.29
C GLY A 112 -8.03 6.77 -6.29
N THR A 113 -8.27 5.53 -6.70
CA THR A 113 -9.37 5.18 -7.61
C THR A 113 -10.01 3.87 -7.23
N ASN A 114 -11.30 3.71 -7.54
CA ASN A 114 -12.03 2.46 -7.41
C ASN A 114 -11.93 1.57 -8.67
N ALA A 115 -11.27 2.05 -9.72
CA ALA A 115 -10.93 1.26 -10.91
C ALA A 115 -9.53 0.64 -10.77
N ASP A 116 -9.24 -0.42 -11.52
CA ASP A 116 -7.95 -1.12 -11.48
C ASP A 116 -6.73 -0.22 -11.77
N ASN A 117 -6.89 0.84 -12.57
CA ASN A 117 -5.78 1.67 -13.05
C ASN A 117 -6.16 3.14 -13.20
N LEU A 118 -5.29 4.03 -12.72
CA LEU A 118 -5.36 5.48 -12.90
C LEU A 118 -4.07 6.03 -13.51
N GLN A 119 -4.20 6.61 -14.69
CA GLN A 119 -3.12 7.33 -15.37
C GLN A 119 -3.31 8.84 -15.21
N LEU A 120 -2.32 9.52 -14.62
CA LEU A 120 -2.31 10.97 -14.57
C LEU A 120 -2.00 11.54 -15.96
N VAL A 121 -2.72 12.59 -16.35
CA VAL A 121 -2.58 13.28 -17.64
C VAL A 121 -2.02 14.67 -17.43
N ASP A 122 -0.97 14.97 -18.19
CA ASP A 122 -0.29 16.26 -18.19
C ASP A 122 -1.04 17.31 -19.01
N VAL A 123 -1.13 18.51 -18.44
CA VAL A 123 -1.58 19.71 -19.15
C VAL A 123 -0.51 20.78 -19.00
N LYS A 124 0.17 21.07 -20.11
CA LYS A 124 1.17 22.15 -20.18
C LYS A 124 2.28 22.01 -19.12
N GLY A 125 2.71 20.78 -18.82
CA GLY A 125 3.76 20.48 -17.84
C GLY A 125 3.29 20.42 -16.39
N SER A 126 1.97 20.32 -16.15
CA SER A 126 1.39 20.27 -14.79
C SER A 126 1.97 19.14 -13.93
N LEU A 127 2.22 17.96 -14.51
CA LEU A 127 2.77 16.83 -13.76
C LEU A 127 4.19 17.10 -13.28
N LYS A 128 5.02 17.64 -14.17
CA LYS A 128 6.41 18.00 -13.82
C LYS A 128 6.43 19.12 -12.80
N GLN A 129 5.58 20.14 -12.97
CA GLN A 129 5.49 21.28 -12.06
C GLN A 129 5.12 20.87 -10.63
N ALA A 130 4.20 19.91 -10.50
CA ALA A 130 3.74 19.43 -9.20
C ALA A 130 4.55 18.24 -8.66
N ASN A 131 5.65 17.85 -9.31
CA ASN A 131 6.46 16.69 -8.95
C ASN A 131 5.62 15.39 -8.86
N CYS A 132 4.79 15.13 -9.87
CA CYS A 132 3.92 13.96 -9.88
C CYS A 132 4.68 12.67 -10.20
N VAL A 133 4.35 11.62 -9.45
CA VAL A 133 4.85 10.25 -9.61
C VAL A 133 3.64 9.32 -9.66
N ASN A 134 3.45 8.67 -10.81
CA ASN A 134 2.36 7.72 -11.05
C ASN A 134 2.89 6.29 -11.30
N GLY A 135 4.21 6.08 -11.20
CA GLY A 135 4.86 4.79 -11.43
C GLY A 135 6.31 4.91 -11.85
N LEU A 136 6.80 3.91 -12.58
CA LEU A 136 8.14 3.88 -13.18
C LEU A 136 8.03 3.73 -14.71
N GLY A 137 8.37 4.81 -15.44
CA GLY A 137 8.21 4.84 -16.90
C GLY A 137 6.75 4.60 -17.31
N ASN A 138 6.52 3.63 -18.18
CA ASN A 138 5.16 3.25 -18.62
C ASN A 138 4.44 2.28 -17.68
N SER A 139 5.02 1.97 -16.51
CA SER A 139 4.45 1.06 -15.53
C SER A 139 3.89 1.85 -14.35
N ILE A 140 2.58 2.13 -14.38
CA ILE A 140 1.89 2.87 -13.32
C ILE A 140 1.75 2.04 -12.04
N PHE A 141 1.43 2.70 -10.92
CA PHE A 141 1.13 2.05 -9.64
C PHE A 141 -0.27 1.42 -9.56
N GLY A 142 -1.04 1.39 -10.65
CA GLY A 142 -2.42 0.88 -10.62
C GLY A 142 -3.36 1.93 -10.04
N GLN A 143 -3.83 1.70 -8.81
CA GLN A 143 -4.87 2.53 -8.17
C GLN A 143 -4.33 3.83 -7.54
N PHE A 144 -3.01 3.94 -7.42
CA PHE A 144 -2.32 5.02 -6.69
C PHE A 144 -1.55 5.98 -7.60
N ALA A 145 -1.47 7.25 -7.17
CA ALA A 145 -0.46 8.20 -7.63
C ALA A 145 -0.20 9.26 -6.56
N SER A 146 0.84 10.08 -6.75
CA SER A 146 1.10 11.24 -5.90
C SER A 146 1.66 12.42 -6.70
N CYS A 147 1.53 13.64 -6.16
CA CYS A 147 2.30 14.81 -6.54
C CYS A 147 2.93 15.44 -5.29
N ASN A 148 4.25 15.58 -5.29
CA ASN A 148 5.05 16.16 -4.22
C ASN A 148 4.90 15.47 -2.85
N GLY A 149 4.52 14.18 -2.81
CA GLY A 149 4.42 13.41 -1.57
C GLY A 149 5.78 13.30 -0.87
N ALA A 150 6.83 12.99 -1.62
CA ALA A 150 8.20 12.96 -1.09
C ALA A 150 8.63 14.29 -0.44
N GLY A 151 8.39 15.40 -1.14
CA GLY A 151 8.75 16.73 -0.65
C GLY A 151 7.97 17.11 0.62
N PHE A 152 6.69 16.71 0.69
CA PHE A 152 5.88 16.86 1.89
C PHE A 152 6.46 16.06 3.07
N PHE A 153 6.71 14.75 2.92
CA PHE A 153 7.21 13.92 4.02
C PHE A 153 8.61 14.34 4.49
N ASP A 154 9.50 14.71 3.56
CA ASP A 154 10.84 15.22 3.88
C ASP A 154 10.80 16.48 4.78
N ALA A 155 9.78 17.31 4.61
CA ALA A 155 9.58 18.52 5.42
C ALA A 155 8.81 18.22 6.71
N ALA A 156 7.71 17.47 6.62
CA ALA A 156 6.83 17.17 7.73
C ALA A 156 7.54 16.36 8.82
N GLN A 157 8.35 15.37 8.48
CA GLN A 157 9.12 14.60 9.48
C GLN A 157 10.08 15.47 10.31
N LYS A 158 10.47 16.65 9.83
CA LYS A 158 11.36 17.59 10.53
C LYS A 158 10.62 18.67 11.32
N LYS A 159 9.35 18.91 11.01
CA LYS A 159 8.60 20.11 11.45
C LYS A 159 7.26 19.80 12.09
N ALA A 160 6.57 18.77 11.63
CA ALA A 160 5.23 18.44 12.07
C ALA A 160 5.21 17.95 13.51
N LYS A 161 4.16 18.35 14.23
CA LYS A 161 3.84 17.79 15.54
C LYS A 161 3.00 16.54 15.35
N ILE A 162 3.65 15.39 15.34
CA ILE A 162 2.99 14.09 15.18
C ILE A 162 2.46 13.63 16.56
N PRO A 163 1.13 13.44 16.74
CA PRO A 163 0.58 12.90 17.97
C PRO A 163 1.12 11.50 18.26
N GLN A 164 1.41 11.22 19.53
CA GLN A 164 1.78 9.87 19.96
C GLN A 164 0.64 8.88 19.72
N LEU A 165 0.99 7.60 19.52
CA LEU A 165 -0.01 6.54 19.44
C LEU A 165 -0.73 6.41 20.77
N GLY A 166 -2.06 6.37 20.72
CA GLY A 166 -2.90 6.10 21.87
C GLY A 166 -2.97 4.61 22.23
N ASN A 167 -3.85 4.29 23.17
CA ASN A 167 -4.23 2.91 23.47
C ASN A 167 -5.69 2.68 23.08
N ALA A 168 -5.98 1.51 22.51
CA ALA A 168 -7.31 1.01 22.31
C ALA A 168 -7.99 0.65 23.65
N LYS A 169 -9.30 0.43 23.63
CA LYS A 169 -10.12 0.07 24.79
C LYS A 169 -9.70 -1.23 25.48
N ASP A 170 -9.00 -2.11 24.78
CA ASP A 170 -8.44 -3.36 25.31
C ASP A 170 -7.04 -3.19 25.91
N GLY A 171 -6.49 -1.97 25.91
CA GLY A 171 -5.17 -1.64 26.43
C GLY A 171 -4.02 -1.85 25.45
N THR A 172 -4.29 -2.35 24.24
CA THR A 172 -3.26 -2.47 23.19
C THR A 172 -2.95 -1.10 22.57
N THR A 173 -1.74 -0.92 22.03
CA THR A 173 -1.40 0.30 21.29
C THR A 173 -2.31 0.44 20.06
N CYS A 174 -2.79 1.64 19.80
CA CYS A 174 -3.60 1.93 18.61
C CYS A 174 -2.83 1.54 17.33
N PRO A 175 -3.48 0.82 16.40
CA PRO A 175 -2.85 0.44 15.15
C PRO A 175 -2.63 1.67 14.27
N THR A 176 -1.75 1.53 13.27
CA THR A 176 -1.55 2.53 12.23
C THR A 176 -1.76 1.90 10.86
N VAL A 177 -1.68 2.68 9.79
CA VAL A 177 -1.72 2.18 8.40
C VAL A 177 -0.52 1.30 8.01
N ARG A 178 0.46 1.11 8.91
CA ARG A 178 1.55 0.13 8.75
C ARG A 178 1.38 -1.11 9.63
N SER A 179 0.23 -1.27 10.29
CA SER A 179 -0.07 -2.45 11.11
C SER A 179 -0.61 -3.58 10.25
N PHE A 180 -0.02 -4.78 10.39
CA PHE A 180 -0.51 -6.01 9.77
C PHE A 180 -1.96 -6.36 10.13
N ALA A 181 -2.54 -5.79 11.20
CA ALA A 181 -3.94 -5.99 11.55
C ALA A 181 -4.93 -5.10 10.76
N VAL A 182 -4.41 -4.10 10.03
CA VAL A 182 -5.19 -3.11 9.27
C VAL A 182 -5.07 -3.37 7.78
N ILE A 183 -3.84 -3.58 7.32
CA ILE A 183 -3.47 -3.58 5.91
C ILE A 183 -4.04 -4.75 5.13
N ASP A 184 -4.14 -4.56 3.82
CA ASP A 184 -4.41 -5.64 2.87
C ASP A 184 -3.19 -5.94 1.97
N GLN A 185 -3.42 -6.39 0.73
CA GLN A 185 -2.31 -6.69 -0.19
C GLN A 185 -1.59 -5.43 -0.67
N ASP A 186 -2.28 -4.29 -0.67
CA ASP A 186 -1.92 -3.03 -1.30
C ASP A 186 -1.98 -1.94 -0.21
N GLN A 187 -1.01 -1.92 0.70
CA GLN A 187 -1.03 -0.92 1.79
C GLN A 187 -0.67 0.48 1.29
N SER A 188 -1.06 1.51 2.04
CA SER A 188 -0.75 2.92 1.74
C SER A 188 -1.24 3.38 0.36
N ASP A 189 -2.32 2.77 -0.15
CA ASP A 189 -2.69 2.77 -1.56
C ASP A 189 -3.71 3.81 -2.00
N ASN A 190 -4.38 4.45 -1.06
CA ASN A 190 -5.58 5.21 -1.37
C ASN A 190 -5.91 6.26 -0.28
N VAL A 191 -6.86 7.14 -0.56
CA VAL A 191 -7.09 8.37 0.22
C VAL A 191 -8.30 8.27 1.17
N ASN A 192 -8.42 9.21 2.12
CA ASN A 192 -9.58 9.34 3.02
C ASN A 192 -10.73 10.16 2.40
N THR A 193 -10.44 10.92 1.34
CA THR A 193 -11.34 11.90 0.76
C THR A 193 -12.68 11.30 0.31
N GLN A 194 -13.76 12.01 0.64
CA GLN A 194 -15.12 11.72 0.21
C GLN A 194 -15.68 12.88 -0.63
N TYR A 195 -16.63 12.57 -1.52
CA TYR A 195 -17.39 13.56 -2.26
C TYR A 195 -18.89 13.35 -2.10
N LEU A 196 -19.65 14.39 -2.40
CA LEU A 196 -21.10 14.34 -2.55
C LEU A 196 -21.44 14.17 -4.03
N GLN A 197 -21.97 13.02 -4.41
CA GLN A 197 -22.47 12.74 -5.75
C GLN A 197 -23.94 13.16 -5.88
N VAL A 198 -24.25 13.93 -6.93
CA VAL A 198 -25.62 14.29 -7.34
C VAL A 198 -25.76 14.02 -8.84
N GLY A 199 -26.40 12.90 -9.19
CA GLY A 199 -26.46 12.42 -10.58
C GLY A 199 -25.05 12.19 -11.15
N GLU A 200 -24.73 12.90 -12.23
CA GLU A 200 -23.43 12.86 -12.93
C GLU A 200 -22.39 13.86 -12.39
N THR A 201 -22.76 14.63 -11.37
CA THR A 201 -21.92 15.72 -10.83
C THR A 201 -21.49 15.43 -9.40
N THR A 202 -20.41 16.07 -8.96
CA THR A 202 -19.81 15.91 -7.63
C THR A 202 -19.57 17.27 -6.99
N ALA A 203 -19.54 17.29 -5.66
CA ALA A 203 -19.09 18.42 -4.85
C ALA A 203 -18.19 17.93 -3.71
N GLN A 204 -17.39 18.83 -3.13
CA GLN A 204 -16.64 18.53 -1.91
C GLN A 204 -17.61 18.17 -0.78
N ASP A 205 -17.23 17.20 0.06
CA ASP A 205 -18.06 16.74 1.16
C ASP A 205 -17.90 17.61 2.41
N THR A 206 -18.51 18.79 2.36
CA THR A 206 -18.46 19.80 3.44
C THR A 206 -19.81 19.90 4.14
N ALA A 207 -19.83 20.37 5.39
CA ALA A 207 -21.09 20.60 6.12
C ALA A 207 -22.04 21.54 5.36
N GLU A 208 -21.49 22.58 4.73
CA GLU A 208 -22.26 23.52 3.91
C GLU A 208 -22.86 22.85 2.66
N ASN A 209 -22.07 22.02 1.95
CA ASN A 209 -22.54 21.33 0.75
C ASN A 209 -23.57 20.24 1.08
N ARG A 210 -23.38 19.50 2.17
CA ARG A 210 -24.39 18.56 2.69
C ARG A 210 -25.72 19.27 2.96
N LYS A 211 -25.68 20.44 3.59
CA LYS A 211 -26.88 21.25 3.86
C LYS A 211 -27.55 21.74 2.57
N LYS A 212 -26.77 22.23 1.60
CA LYS A 212 -27.29 22.74 0.31
C LYS A 212 -27.91 21.65 -0.57
N LEU A 213 -27.26 20.49 -0.65
CA LEU A 213 -27.70 19.38 -1.52
C LEU A 213 -28.76 18.51 -0.86
N GLY A 214 -28.76 18.42 0.47
CA GLY A 214 -29.70 17.62 1.24
C GLY A 214 -29.72 16.16 0.80
N LYS A 215 -30.91 15.55 0.79
CA LYS A 215 -31.13 14.13 0.44
C LYS A 215 -30.80 13.76 -1.01
N LYS A 216 -30.50 14.74 -1.88
CA LYS A 216 -30.12 14.47 -3.27
C LYS A 216 -28.68 13.97 -3.39
N ALA A 217 -27.85 14.26 -2.39
CA ALA A 217 -26.46 13.87 -2.38
C ALA A 217 -26.27 12.47 -1.79
N LYS A 218 -25.44 11.67 -2.46
CA LYS A 218 -24.88 10.43 -1.94
C LYS A 218 -23.42 10.66 -1.62
N VAL A 219 -22.98 10.31 -0.42
CA VAL A 219 -21.55 10.27 -0.09
C VAL A 219 -20.90 9.12 -0.87
N ILE A 220 -19.81 9.43 -1.56
CA ILE A 220 -18.98 8.47 -2.29
C ILE A 220 -17.55 8.55 -1.75
N ASN A 221 -16.87 7.40 -1.73
CA ASN A 221 -15.57 7.24 -1.10
C ASN A 221 -14.70 6.23 -1.84
N ASN A 222 -13.43 6.26 -1.51
CA ASN A 222 -12.43 5.30 -1.96
C ASN A 222 -12.33 4.15 -0.95
N GLY A 223 -12.21 2.91 -1.41
CA GLY A 223 -11.83 1.80 -0.53
C GLY A 223 -10.34 1.91 -0.23
N SER A 224 -9.95 2.10 1.03
CA SER A 224 -8.54 2.30 1.41
C SER A 224 -8.23 1.80 2.82
N ASP A 225 -6.96 1.44 3.07
CA ASP A 225 -6.47 1.17 4.43
C ASP A 225 -6.61 2.38 5.35
N ASN A 226 -6.36 3.56 4.80
CA ASN A 226 -6.50 4.84 5.46
C ASN A 226 -7.93 5.08 5.95
N ALA A 227 -8.93 4.94 5.06
CA ALA A 227 -10.33 5.07 5.43
C ALA A 227 -10.79 3.94 6.35
N LEU A 228 -10.29 2.70 6.15
CA LEU A 228 -10.56 1.59 7.08
C LEU A 228 -10.12 1.96 8.50
N LEU A 229 -8.88 2.43 8.65
CA LEU A 229 -8.33 2.79 9.95
C LEU A 229 -9.16 3.91 10.59
N THR A 230 -9.28 5.04 9.89
CA THR A 230 -9.74 6.28 10.50
C THR A 230 -11.26 6.35 10.66
N ALA A 231 -12.02 5.78 9.73
CA ALA A 231 -13.48 5.87 9.72
C ALA A 231 -14.18 4.65 10.35
N PHE A 232 -13.51 3.50 10.45
CA PHE A 232 -14.14 2.27 10.93
C PHE A 232 -13.42 1.66 12.14
N LEU A 233 -12.11 1.41 12.04
CA LEU A 233 -11.39 0.67 13.07
C LEU A 233 -11.16 1.52 14.33
N ASP A 234 -10.56 2.70 14.19
CA ASP A 234 -10.26 3.58 15.31
C ASP A 234 -11.50 3.90 16.16
N PRO A 235 -12.65 4.31 15.58
CA PRO A 235 -13.87 4.50 16.34
C PRO A 235 -14.36 3.23 17.07
N ALA A 236 -14.25 2.07 16.43
CA ALA A 236 -14.70 0.80 17.01
C ALA A 236 -13.86 0.41 18.24
N ILE A 237 -12.54 0.56 18.15
CA ILE A 237 -11.61 0.17 19.22
C ILE A 237 -11.29 1.30 20.21
N GLY A 238 -11.79 2.52 19.97
CA GLY A 238 -11.61 3.69 20.84
C GLY A 238 -10.29 4.42 20.66
N CYS A 239 -9.66 4.25 19.50
CA CYS A 239 -8.49 5.02 19.09
C CYS A 239 -8.89 6.35 18.48
N THR A 240 -7.95 7.29 18.46
CA THR A 240 -8.15 8.64 17.88
C THR A 240 -7.19 8.80 16.71
N PRO A 241 -7.72 8.99 15.48
CA PRO A 241 -6.88 9.29 14.32
C PRO A 241 -6.09 10.58 14.49
N PHE A 242 -5.00 10.75 13.72
CA PHE A 242 -4.36 12.06 13.60
C PHE A 242 -5.22 13.01 12.74
N LEU A 243 -6.13 13.71 13.40
CA LEU A 243 -7.03 14.68 12.78
C LEU A 243 -6.40 16.07 12.67
N VAL A 244 -6.58 16.70 11.51
CA VAL A 244 -6.13 18.07 11.21
C VAL A 244 -7.26 18.92 10.66
N SER A 245 -7.17 20.24 10.77
CA SER A 245 -8.20 21.15 10.27
C SER A 245 -8.33 21.07 8.75
N ALA A 246 -9.58 21.04 8.26
CA ALA A 246 -9.89 21.02 6.84
C ALA A 246 -10.05 22.44 6.29
N LEU A 247 -9.27 22.81 5.26
CA LEU A 247 -9.34 24.14 4.65
C LEU A 247 -10.54 24.31 3.71
N ASP A 248 -11.18 23.22 3.27
CA ASP A 248 -12.41 23.22 2.48
C ASP A 248 -13.69 23.16 3.33
N ASP A 249 -13.60 22.84 4.62
CA ASP A 249 -14.76 22.74 5.53
C ASP A 249 -14.44 23.40 6.87
N PRO A 250 -14.60 24.74 6.99
CA PRO A 250 -14.21 25.48 8.18
C PRO A 250 -14.83 24.92 9.47
N GLY A 251 -13.96 24.63 10.46
CA GLY A 251 -14.35 24.05 11.75
C GLY A 251 -14.42 22.52 11.76
N ALA A 252 -14.33 21.86 10.60
CA ALA A 252 -14.18 20.41 10.53
C ALA A 252 -12.71 19.99 10.64
N THR A 253 -12.52 18.76 11.11
CA THR A 253 -11.22 18.08 11.11
C THR A 253 -11.33 16.75 10.40
N ARG A 254 -10.27 16.33 9.71
CA ARG A 254 -10.20 15.02 9.06
C ARG A 254 -8.78 14.46 9.08
N ALA A 255 -8.68 13.15 8.96
CA ALA A 255 -7.43 12.48 8.64
C ALA A 255 -7.19 12.55 7.13
N THR A 256 -5.94 12.33 6.73
CA THR A 256 -5.46 12.26 5.35
C THR A 256 -4.42 11.14 5.26
N LEU A 257 -4.14 10.64 4.06
CA LEU A 257 -3.03 9.73 3.83
C LEU A 257 -1.73 10.27 4.44
N GLY A 258 -1.44 11.55 4.23
CA GLY A 258 -0.27 12.20 4.81
C GLY A 258 -0.22 12.13 6.33
N THR A 259 -1.33 12.41 7.04
CA THR A 259 -1.37 12.33 8.51
C THR A 259 -1.30 10.89 9.02
N ASP A 260 -1.94 9.96 8.32
CA ASP A 260 -1.95 8.55 8.68
C ASP A 260 -0.54 7.95 8.57
N GLU A 261 0.18 8.24 7.48
CA GLU A 261 1.57 7.81 7.27
C GLU A 261 2.54 8.50 8.24
N LEU A 262 2.33 9.78 8.57
CA LEU A 262 3.11 10.47 9.59
C LEU A 262 2.92 9.79 10.96
N GLN A 263 1.69 9.47 11.34
CA GLN A 263 1.43 8.75 12.58
C GLN A 263 2.01 7.32 12.54
N ALA A 264 1.94 6.66 11.38
CA ALA A 264 2.54 5.33 11.17
C ALA A 264 4.06 5.29 11.27
N SER A 265 4.75 6.44 11.17
CA SER A 265 6.19 6.53 11.46
C SER A 265 6.53 6.20 12.92
N LEU A 266 5.56 6.25 13.83
CA LEU A 266 5.71 5.90 15.25
C LEU A 266 5.45 4.41 15.53
N GLN A 267 5.08 3.61 14.52
CA GLN A 267 4.77 2.21 14.74
C GLN A 267 6.03 1.39 15.08
N GLY A 268 5.91 0.57 16.12
CA GLY A 268 6.93 -0.42 16.49
C GLY A 268 6.97 -1.63 15.55
N ALA A 269 8.11 -2.33 15.54
CA ALA A 269 8.27 -3.54 14.71
C ALA A 269 7.31 -4.68 15.14
N PRO A 270 6.85 -5.51 14.18
CA PRO A 270 7.12 -5.40 12.75
C PRO A 270 6.27 -4.30 12.08
N VAL A 271 6.88 -3.60 11.12
CA VAL A 271 6.26 -2.50 10.38
C VAL A 271 5.97 -2.98 8.97
N ALA A 272 4.71 -2.93 8.56
CA ALA A 272 4.33 -3.26 7.19
C ALA A 272 4.80 -2.11 6.27
N LEU A 273 5.76 -2.43 5.39
CA LEU A 273 6.27 -1.54 4.33
C LEU A 273 6.09 -2.24 2.99
N ILE A 274 5.89 -1.48 1.91
CA ILE A 274 5.49 -2.02 0.59
C ILE A 274 6.40 -3.21 0.20
N PRO A 275 5.88 -4.46 0.12
CA PRO A 275 6.70 -5.63 -0.17
C PRO A 275 7.00 -5.73 -1.66
N ALA A 276 8.03 -6.50 -2.04
CA ALA A 276 8.47 -6.57 -3.43
C ALA A 276 7.49 -7.27 -4.38
N ASN A 277 6.53 -8.04 -3.85
CA ASN A 277 5.47 -8.72 -4.60
C ASN A 277 4.13 -7.96 -4.62
N ASP A 278 4.07 -6.75 -4.04
CA ASP A 278 2.88 -5.90 -4.14
C ASP A 278 2.62 -5.57 -5.62
N PRO A 279 1.40 -5.81 -6.13
CA PRO A 279 1.05 -5.66 -7.54
C PRO A 279 1.23 -4.24 -8.07
N MET A 280 1.13 -3.21 -7.22
CA MET A 280 1.34 -1.81 -7.60
C MET A 280 2.80 -1.52 -7.93
N VAL A 281 3.75 -2.28 -7.39
CA VAL A 281 5.19 -2.05 -7.57
C VAL A 281 5.90 -3.08 -8.45
N LEU A 282 5.14 -3.98 -9.08
CA LEU A 282 5.67 -4.86 -10.12
C LEU A 282 5.85 -4.12 -11.45
N VAL A 283 6.88 -4.50 -12.20
CA VAL A 283 7.07 -4.09 -13.60
C VAL A 283 6.95 -5.34 -14.46
N ASN A 284 5.90 -5.41 -15.29
CA ASN A 284 5.59 -6.59 -16.11
C ASN A 284 5.55 -7.89 -15.28
N GLY A 285 4.91 -7.83 -14.10
CA GLY A 285 4.78 -8.96 -13.17
C GLY A 285 6.07 -9.34 -12.44
N LYS A 286 7.14 -8.56 -12.54
CA LYS A 286 8.44 -8.82 -11.89
C LYS A 286 8.77 -7.77 -10.84
N GLN A 287 9.42 -8.20 -9.76
CA GLN A 287 9.90 -7.33 -8.69
C GLN A 287 10.88 -6.28 -9.23
N ASN A 288 10.75 -5.03 -8.76
CA ASN A 288 11.61 -3.95 -9.21
C ASN A 288 11.90 -2.97 -8.07
N LEU A 289 13.17 -2.92 -7.62
CA LEU A 289 13.59 -2.09 -6.50
C LEU A 289 13.29 -0.59 -6.71
N ASN A 290 13.48 -0.08 -7.93
CA ASN A 290 13.25 1.32 -8.22
C ASN A 290 11.77 1.68 -8.14
N LYS A 291 10.87 0.79 -8.59
CA LYS A 291 9.42 1.03 -8.49
C LYS A 291 8.93 0.93 -7.05
N ILE A 292 9.46 -0.02 -6.26
CA ILE A 292 9.20 -0.12 -4.82
C ILE A 292 9.61 1.18 -4.12
N ASN A 293 10.84 1.66 -4.36
CA ASN A 293 11.34 2.86 -3.71
C ASN A 293 10.66 4.14 -4.22
N ALA A 294 10.25 4.20 -5.48
CA ALA A 294 9.44 5.29 -5.99
C ALA A 294 8.11 5.39 -5.22
N TYR A 295 7.44 4.26 -4.97
CA TYR A 295 6.23 4.23 -4.18
C TYR A 295 6.50 4.61 -2.72
N ARG A 296 7.40 3.90 -2.03
CA ARG A 296 7.71 4.10 -0.61
C ARG A 296 8.06 5.55 -0.29
N LYS A 297 8.80 6.21 -1.19
CA LYS A 297 9.18 7.61 -1.04
C LYS A 297 7.97 8.55 -1.00
N GLU A 298 6.98 8.34 -1.88
CA GLU A 298 5.79 9.20 -1.96
C GLU A 298 4.81 8.99 -0.80
N VAL A 299 4.93 7.92 -0.03
CA VAL A 299 4.16 7.64 1.19
C VAL A 299 5.00 7.74 2.48
N GLY A 300 6.21 8.29 2.40
CA GLY A 300 7.05 8.52 3.58
C GLY A 300 7.54 7.24 4.29
N GLN A 301 7.62 6.13 3.57
CA GLN A 301 8.17 4.86 4.05
C GLN A 301 9.69 4.82 3.89
N THR A 302 10.35 4.00 4.73
CA THR A 302 11.80 3.76 4.60
C THR A 302 12.11 3.01 3.31
N LEU A 303 13.06 3.52 2.53
CA LEU A 303 13.49 2.92 1.27
C LEU A 303 14.20 1.57 1.50
N ALA A 304 13.99 0.64 0.59
CA ALA A 304 14.73 -0.62 0.55
C ALA A 304 16.10 -0.39 -0.12
N ALA A 305 17.19 -0.84 0.50
CA ALA A 305 18.52 -0.77 -0.11
C ALA A 305 18.68 -1.86 -1.18
N THR A 306 18.02 -3.01 -0.97
CA THR A 306 18.00 -4.18 -1.84
C THR A 306 16.61 -4.82 -1.83
N LEU A 307 16.33 -5.72 -2.78
CA LEU A 307 15.08 -6.50 -2.77
C LEU A 307 14.90 -7.35 -1.50
N LYS A 308 15.99 -7.70 -0.82
CA LYS A 308 15.94 -8.43 0.45
C LYS A 308 15.29 -7.61 1.57
N ASP A 309 15.39 -6.28 1.53
CA ASP A 309 14.78 -5.37 2.50
C ASP A 309 13.27 -5.16 2.25
N ALA A 310 12.74 -5.75 1.18
CA ALA A 310 11.32 -5.80 0.83
C ALA A 310 10.87 -7.25 0.58
N ASP A 311 11.49 -8.22 1.25
CA ASP A 311 11.29 -9.65 1.01
C ASP A 311 9.83 -10.10 1.27
N PRO A 312 9.12 -10.62 0.24
CA PRO A 312 7.73 -11.06 0.37
C PRO A 312 7.51 -12.15 1.42
N LYS A 313 8.49 -13.06 1.58
CA LYS A 313 8.35 -14.18 2.51
C LYS A 313 8.37 -13.68 3.95
N THR A 314 9.29 -12.77 4.26
CA THR A 314 9.38 -12.10 5.57
C THR A 314 8.10 -11.30 5.85
N TYR A 315 7.61 -10.54 4.86
CA TYR A 315 6.34 -9.82 4.98
C TYR A 315 5.17 -10.77 5.31
N CYS A 316 5.03 -11.88 4.59
CA CYS A 316 3.99 -12.87 4.83
C CYS A 316 4.13 -13.56 6.21
N GLN A 317 5.35 -13.76 6.70
CA GLN A 317 5.58 -14.31 8.05
C GLN A 317 5.06 -13.36 9.12
N ASP A 318 5.36 -12.06 8.99
CA ASP A 318 4.86 -11.04 9.91
C ASP A 318 3.34 -10.88 9.80
N PHE A 319 2.79 -10.93 8.58
CA PHE A 319 1.35 -10.87 8.35
C PHE A 319 0.62 -12.03 9.04
N ALA A 320 1.10 -13.27 8.88
CA ALA A 320 0.55 -14.45 9.56
C ALA A 320 0.69 -14.40 11.08
N LYS A 321 1.76 -13.77 11.59
CA LYS A 321 2.09 -13.74 13.01
C LYS A 321 1.29 -12.67 13.76
N VAL A 322 1.08 -11.51 13.13
CA VAL A 322 0.58 -10.30 13.80
C VAL A 322 -0.93 -10.14 13.65
N ALA A 323 -1.47 -10.28 12.44
CA ALA A 323 -2.87 -9.96 12.18
C ALA A 323 -3.86 -10.87 12.94
N PRO A 324 -3.71 -12.22 12.90
CA PRO A 324 -4.70 -13.10 13.53
C PRO A 324 -4.93 -12.89 15.03
N PRO A 325 -3.90 -12.83 15.90
CA PRO A 325 -4.14 -12.62 17.33
C PRO A 325 -4.76 -11.26 17.63
N ILE A 326 -4.40 -10.20 16.90
CA ILE A 326 -4.97 -8.87 17.10
C ILE A 326 -6.45 -8.87 16.71
N ILE A 327 -6.78 -9.31 15.49
CA ILE A 327 -8.18 -9.38 15.00
C ILE A 327 -9.03 -10.24 15.95
N GLN A 328 -8.50 -11.36 16.45
CA GLN A 328 -9.20 -12.22 17.39
C GLN A 328 -9.45 -11.54 18.74
N SER A 329 -8.42 -10.92 19.32
CA SER A 329 -8.52 -10.24 20.62
C SER A 329 -9.51 -9.07 20.60
N GLN A 330 -9.59 -8.36 19.47
CA GLN A 330 -10.47 -7.20 19.29
C GLN A 330 -11.90 -7.56 18.88
N LYS A 331 -12.24 -8.86 18.72
CA LYS A 331 -13.58 -9.32 18.30
C LYS A 331 -14.72 -8.65 19.08
N GLY A 332 -14.57 -8.53 20.40
CA GLY A 332 -15.60 -7.94 21.27
C GLY A 332 -15.91 -6.46 20.98
N LEU A 333 -14.94 -5.74 20.38
CA LEU A 333 -15.06 -4.35 19.95
C LEU A 333 -15.52 -4.27 18.49
N THR A 334 -14.85 -4.99 17.59
CA THR A 334 -15.05 -4.87 16.14
C THR A 334 -16.31 -5.57 15.63
N ILE A 335 -16.87 -6.56 16.33
CA ILE A 335 -18.15 -7.17 15.93
C ILE A 335 -19.33 -6.18 16.00
N LYS A 336 -19.19 -5.11 16.79
CA LYS A 336 -20.18 -4.03 16.93
C LYS A 336 -19.97 -2.92 15.90
N GLY A 337 -18.83 -2.92 15.20
CA GLY A 337 -18.49 -1.94 14.19
C GLY A 337 -19.22 -2.18 12.87
N THR A 338 -19.58 -1.10 12.19
CA THR A 338 -20.14 -1.14 10.84
C THR A 338 -19.11 -1.71 9.86
N THR A 339 -19.56 -2.56 8.95
CA THR A 339 -18.71 -3.05 7.85
C THR A 339 -18.47 -1.95 6.81
N PRO A 340 -17.22 -1.74 6.34
CA PRO A 340 -16.94 -0.88 5.19
C PRO A 340 -17.56 -1.39 3.90
N ASP A 341 -17.66 -2.71 3.76
CA ASP A 341 -18.25 -3.37 2.59
C ASP A 341 -19.17 -4.54 3.01
N PRO A 342 -20.49 -4.36 2.94
CA PRO A 342 -21.48 -5.39 3.21
C PRO A 342 -21.41 -6.61 2.28
N ALA A 343 -20.77 -6.51 1.11
CA ALA A 343 -20.55 -7.65 0.23
C ALA A 343 -19.40 -8.55 0.69
N THR A 344 -18.46 -7.99 1.47
CA THR A 344 -17.30 -8.73 2.01
C THR A 344 -17.59 -9.30 3.40
N GLY A 345 -18.11 -8.50 4.32
CA GLY A 345 -18.40 -8.91 5.70
C GLY A 345 -19.63 -8.24 6.28
N ASN A 346 -20.36 -8.92 7.15
CA ASN A 346 -21.57 -8.38 7.78
C ASN A 346 -21.32 -7.43 8.96
N ASN A 347 -20.09 -7.33 9.46
CA ASN A 347 -19.63 -6.37 10.46
C ASN A 347 -18.12 -6.14 10.28
N LEU A 348 -17.54 -5.19 11.02
CA LEU A 348 -16.12 -4.86 10.90
C LEU A 348 -15.22 -6.07 11.23
N PHE A 349 -15.55 -6.87 12.25
CA PHE A 349 -14.77 -8.07 12.58
C PHE A 349 -14.69 -9.06 11.41
N THR A 350 -15.83 -9.41 10.81
CA THR A 350 -15.86 -10.35 9.68
C THR A 350 -15.25 -9.77 8.42
N PHE A 351 -15.38 -8.46 8.20
CA PHE A 351 -14.70 -7.74 7.12
C PHE A 351 -13.17 -7.85 7.24
N LEU A 352 -12.61 -7.54 8.42
CA LEU A 352 -11.16 -7.58 8.64
C LEU A 352 -10.58 -8.98 8.38
N GLY A 353 -11.24 -10.03 8.87
CA GLY A 353 -10.78 -11.41 8.63
C GLY A 353 -10.96 -11.88 7.19
N ALA A 354 -12.03 -11.46 6.51
CA ALA A 354 -12.23 -11.76 5.09
C ALA A 354 -11.18 -11.07 4.20
N ARG A 355 -10.90 -9.80 4.49
CA ARG A 355 -9.85 -9.02 3.83
C ARG A 355 -8.48 -9.66 4.02
N PHE A 356 -8.11 -9.96 5.27
CA PHE A 356 -6.88 -10.69 5.59
C PHE A 356 -6.76 -11.98 4.78
N ALA A 357 -7.79 -12.83 4.79
CA ALA A 357 -7.72 -14.13 4.13
C ALA A 357 -7.54 -14.01 2.61
N LYS A 358 -8.15 -12.99 1.99
CA LYS A 358 -7.96 -12.68 0.57
C LYS A 358 -6.54 -12.20 0.27
N SER A 359 -6.03 -11.24 1.03
CA SER A 359 -4.67 -10.72 0.88
C SER A 359 -3.60 -11.78 1.11
N PHE A 360 -3.83 -12.70 2.04
CA PHE A 360 -2.92 -13.81 2.33
C PHE A 360 -2.94 -14.89 1.24
N GLY A 361 -4.06 -15.06 0.55
CA GLY A 361 -4.30 -16.09 -0.46
C GLY A 361 -3.47 -15.92 -1.74
N ALA A 362 -3.61 -16.89 -2.64
CA ALA A 362 -2.90 -16.93 -3.93
C ALA A 362 -3.22 -15.73 -4.85
N ASP A 363 -4.44 -15.18 -4.74
CA ASP A 363 -4.90 -14.04 -5.53
C ASP A 363 -4.48 -12.69 -4.96
N GLY A 364 -3.85 -12.67 -3.78
CA GLY A 364 -3.24 -11.48 -3.18
C GLY A 364 -1.72 -11.58 -3.16
N LEU A 365 -1.13 -11.55 -1.97
CA LEU A 365 0.32 -11.64 -1.77
C LEU A 365 0.88 -13.06 -1.94
N ASN A 366 0.02 -14.07 -2.18
CA ASN A 366 0.40 -15.47 -2.30
C ASN A 366 1.22 -15.99 -1.10
N CYS A 367 0.85 -15.55 0.10
CA CYS A 367 1.52 -15.99 1.32
C CYS A 367 1.36 -17.50 1.54
N GLU A 368 0.24 -18.10 1.10
CA GLU A 368 0.08 -19.55 1.12
C GLU A 368 1.16 -20.27 0.32
N GLY A 369 1.47 -19.80 -0.89
CA GLY A 369 2.52 -20.36 -1.73
C GLY A 369 3.93 -20.08 -1.18
N LEU A 370 4.17 -18.88 -0.65
CA LEU A 370 5.47 -18.48 -0.11
C LEU A 370 5.83 -19.20 1.20
N LEU A 371 4.83 -19.52 2.03
CA LEU A 371 5.02 -20.11 3.35
C LEU A 371 4.68 -21.60 3.41
N GLY A 372 3.92 -22.13 2.44
CA GLY A 372 3.54 -23.54 2.38
C GLY A 372 2.43 -23.94 3.36
N PHE A 373 1.65 -22.98 3.87
CA PHE A 373 0.50 -23.25 4.76
C PHE A 373 -0.70 -22.35 4.43
N LYS A 374 -1.90 -22.80 4.80
CA LYS A 374 -3.16 -22.10 4.52
C LYS A 374 -3.38 -20.88 5.42
N SER A 375 -4.16 -19.92 4.94
CA SER A 375 -4.51 -18.72 5.72
C SER A 375 -4.87 -19.05 7.18
N PRO A 376 -4.24 -18.40 8.18
CA PRO A 376 -4.55 -18.63 9.59
C PRO A 376 -5.94 -18.12 10.01
N ILE A 377 -6.59 -17.32 9.17
CA ILE A 377 -8.00 -16.94 9.32
C ILE A 377 -8.79 -17.50 8.13
N THR A 378 -9.86 -18.23 8.41
CA THR A 378 -10.80 -18.73 7.40
C THR A 378 -12.17 -18.10 7.64
N PRO A 379 -12.68 -17.27 6.71
CA PRO A 379 -14.03 -16.72 6.79
C PRO A 379 -15.09 -17.82 6.69
N VAL A 380 -16.13 -17.72 7.50
CA VAL A 380 -17.37 -18.50 7.36
C VAL A 380 -18.34 -17.67 6.55
N LEU A 381 -18.68 -18.13 5.35
CA LEU A 381 -19.50 -17.40 4.40
C LEU A 381 -20.98 -17.83 4.50
N ASN A 382 -21.90 -16.90 4.27
CA ASN A 382 -23.30 -17.24 4.04
C ASN A 382 -23.54 -17.68 2.58
N GLY A 383 -24.79 -18.00 2.22
CA GLY A 383 -25.16 -18.41 0.86
C GLY A 383 -24.96 -17.36 -0.24
N LYS A 384 -24.60 -16.11 0.11
CA LYS A 384 -24.25 -15.03 -0.82
C LYS A 384 -22.74 -14.75 -0.89
N GLY A 385 -21.91 -15.55 -0.19
CA GLY A 385 -20.46 -15.35 -0.16
C GLY A 385 -19.98 -14.27 0.82
N VAL A 386 -20.87 -13.70 1.66
CA VAL A 386 -20.51 -12.67 2.66
C VAL A 386 -20.02 -13.34 3.93
N ALA A 387 -18.91 -12.87 4.50
CA ALA A 387 -18.41 -13.37 5.78
C ALA A 387 -19.35 -13.02 6.94
N VAL A 388 -19.74 -14.05 7.69
CA VAL A 388 -20.64 -13.95 8.85
C VAL A 388 -20.01 -14.42 10.17
N ASP A 389 -18.89 -15.15 10.11
CA ASP A 389 -18.04 -15.48 11.26
C ASP A 389 -16.60 -15.77 10.76
N LEU A 390 -15.65 -15.94 11.68
CA LEU A 390 -14.26 -16.27 11.37
C LEU A 390 -13.78 -17.49 12.17
N LYS A 391 -13.03 -18.38 11.51
CA LYS A 391 -12.27 -19.46 12.16
C LYS A 391 -10.79 -19.10 12.20
N PHE A 392 -10.16 -19.31 13.34
CA PHE A 392 -8.72 -19.10 13.53
C PHE A 392 -8.03 -20.45 13.65
N ALA A 393 -6.87 -20.61 13.02
CA ALA A 393 -6.05 -21.80 13.20
C ALA A 393 -5.61 -21.91 14.67
N ASN A 394 -5.73 -23.10 15.26
CA ASN A 394 -5.18 -23.34 16.59
C ASN A 394 -3.65 -23.24 16.51
N ASN A 395 -3.06 -22.28 17.25
CA ASN A 395 -1.62 -21.97 17.26
C ASN A 395 -0.68 -23.13 17.71
N ASN A 396 -1.17 -24.35 17.86
CA ASN A 396 -0.39 -25.50 18.31
C ASN A 396 0.56 -26.08 17.23
N ASN A 397 0.38 -25.75 15.95
CA ASN A 397 1.21 -26.29 14.87
C ASN A 397 2.41 -25.40 14.46
N ASN A 398 2.46 -24.12 14.88
CA ASN A 398 3.56 -23.23 14.54
C ASN A 398 4.83 -23.45 15.39
N ASN A 399 4.74 -24.19 16.49
CA ASN A 399 5.89 -24.57 17.30
C ASN A 399 6.73 -25.71 16.71
N GLN A 400 6.23 -26.45 15.72
CA GLN A 400 7.03 -27.52 15.10
C GLN A 400 8.09 -26.98 14.12
N ASN A 401 7.83 -25.85 13.43
CA ASN A 401 8.81 -25.23 12.54
C ASN A 401 9.86 -24.38 13.27
N ASN A 402 9.51 -23.80 14.44
CA ASN A 402 10.49 -23.09 15.28
C ASN A 402 11.53 -24.03 15.91
N ASN A 403 11.17 -25.31 16.15
CA ASN A 403 12.12 -26.30 16.67
C ASN A 403 13.14 -26.80 15.64
N GLN A 404 12.86 -26.69 14.34
CA GLN A 404 13.86 -27.00 13.30
C GLN A 404 14.83 -25.84 13.06
N ASN A 405 14.34 -24.59 13.08
CA ASN A 405 15.21 -23.40 12.95
C ASN A 405 16.09 -23.17 14.19
N ASN A 406 15.61 -23.48 15.41
CA ASN A 406 16.44 -23.40 16.61
C ASN A 406 17.55 -24.48 16.67
N LYS A 407 17.35 -25.65 16.05
CA LYS A 407 18.42 -26.67 15.96
C LYS A 407 19.52 -26.28 14.97
N GLN A 408 19.19 -25.59 13.87
CA GLN A 408 20.19 -25.10 12.92
C GLN A 408 20.97 -23.89 13.48
N ASN A 409 20.30 -22.94 14.14
CA ASN A 409 20.97 -21.79 14.76
C ASN A 409 21.87 -22.17 15.96
N ASN A 410 21.49 -23.18 16.75
CA ASN A 410 22.34 -23.66 17.84
C ASN A 410 23.60 -24.38 17.35
N ASN A 411 23.55 -25.05 16.19
CA ASN A 411 24.74 -25.67 15.59
C ASN A 411 25.68 -24.62 14.96
N GLN A 412 25.15 -23.56 14.35
CA GLN A 412 25.98 -22.45 13.83
C GLN A 412 26.60 -21.58 14.94
N ASN A 413 25.88 -21.34 16.04
CA ASN A 413 26.43 -20.62 17.20
C ASN A 413 27.49 -21.44 17.95
N ASN A 414 27.37 -22.77 18.01
CA ASN A 414 28.41 -23.63 18.57
C ASN A 414 29.67 -23.70 17.69
N LEU A 415 29.55 -23.63 16.36
CA LEU A 415 30.70 -23.55 15.45
C LEU A 415 31.41 -22.17 15.53
N ASN A 416 30.65 -21.08 15.65
CA ASN A 416 31.21 -19.73 15.77
C ASN A 416 31.85 -19.47 17.14
N ASN A 417 31.32 -20.02 18.23
CA ASN A 417 31.95 -19.92 19.56
C ASN A 417 33.22 -20.77 19.67
N LYS A 418 33.30 -21.91 18.96
CA LYS A 418 34.53 -22.71 18.90
C LYS A 418 35.63 -22.03 18.07
N GLN A 419 35.27 -21.27 17.03
CA GLN A 419 36.22 -20.46 16.25
C GLN A 419 36.69 -19.19 16.98
N LYS A 420 35.80 -18.50 17.73
CA LYS A 420 36.20 -17.34 18.55
C LYS A 420 37.13 -17.71 19.72
N ASN A 421 36.94 -18.86 20.36
CA ASN A 421 37.85 -19.31 21.42
C ASN A 421 39.23 -19.72 20.88
N ASN A 422 39.31 -20.24 19.64
CA ASN A 422 40.61 -20.50 19.00
C ASN A 422 41.32 -19.22 18.53
N GLN A 423 40.59 -18.17 18.15
CA GLN A 423 41.20 -16.87 17.82
C GLN A 423 41.68 -16.10 19.06
N ASN A 424 40.95 -16.14 20.19
CA ASN A 424 41.38 -15.50 21.43
C ASN A 424 42.59 -16.19 22.07
N ASN A 425 42.73 -17.52 21.93
CA ASN A 425 43.93 -18.23 22.38
C ASN A 425 45.16 -17.95 21.50
N ASN A 426 44.97 -17.60 20.22
CA ASN A 426 46.04 -17.20 19.31
C ASN A 426 46.42 -15.71 19.39
N LEU A 427 45.56 -14.84 19.91
CA LEU A 427 45.93 -13.44 20.21
C LEU A 427 46.71 -13.32 21.52
N ASN A 428 46.41 -14.14 22.54
CA ASN A 428 47.15 -14.11 23.81
C ASN A 428 48.53 -14.78 23.74
N SER A 429 48.80 -15.64 22.76
CA SER A 429 50.15 -16.19 22.50
C SER A 429 51.04 -15.24 21.69
N ASN A 430 50.47 -14.30 20.93
CA ASN A 430 51.20 -13.33 20.10
C ASN A 430 51.46 -11.97 20.77
N LEU A 431 50.81 -11.66 21.89
CA LEU A 431 51.15 -10.48 22.70
C LEU A 431 52.34 -10.71 23.64
N ASN A 432 52.62 -11.97 24.03
CA ASN A 432 53.78 -12.32 24.86
C ASN A 432 55.08 -12.54 24.06
N SER A 433 55.02 -12.67 22.73
CA SER A 433 56.21 -12.79 21.86
C SER A 433 56.72 -11.44 21.34
N ASN A 434 55.91 -10.37 21.39
CA ASN A 434 56.26 -9.06 20.85
C ASN A 434 56.79 -8.03 21.87
N LEU A 435 56.78 -8.33 23.18
CA LEU A 435 57.47 -7.50 24.17
C LEU A 435 58.97 -7.79 24.31
N ASN A 436 59.49 -8.87 23.69
CA ASN A 436 60.91 -9.26 23.78
C ASN A 436 61.76 -8.90 22.55
N ASN A 437 61.18 -8.30 21.51
CA ASN A 437 61.91 -7.95 20.28
C ASN A 437 62.04 -6.43 20.03
N ASN A 438 61.61 -5.59 20.98
CA ASN A 438 61.66 -4.13 20.88
C ASN A 438 62.90 -3.51 21.56
N LEU A 439 64.07 -4.15 21.40
CA LEU A 439 65.36 -3.60 21.84
C LEU A 439 66.44 -3.59 20.75
N ASN A 440 66.10 -3.85 19.49
CA ASN A 440 67.02 -3.61 18.37
C ASN A 440 66.25 -3.13 17.14
N ASN A 441 66.77 -2.06 16.54
CA ASN A 441 66.36 -1.45 15.27
C ASN A 441 65.41 -0.25 15.37
N ASN A 442 65.87 0.77 16.08
CA ASN A 442 65.81 2.14 15.57
C ASN A 442 66.58 2.20 14.24
N LEU A 443 65.92 2.53 13.12
CA LEU A 443 66.40 3.41 12.04
C LEU A 443 65.48 3.31 10.79
N ASN A 444 65.06 4.50 10.34
CA ASN A 444 64.64 4.88 8.98
C ASN A 444 63.14 4.90 8.58
N ASN A 445 62.71 6.15 8.38
CA ASN A 445 61.91 6.70 7.27
C ASN A 445 60.38 6.54 7.20
N LYS A 446 59.72 7.61 7.66
CA LYS A 446 58.85 8.53 6.90
C LYS A 446 58.42 8.14 5.46
N GLN A 447 57.11 8.35 5.23
CA GLN A 447 56.42 9.04 4.12
C GLN A 447 55.47 8.27 3.18
N ASN A 448 54.23 8.80 3.15
CA ASN A 448 53.40 9.20 1.99
C ASN A 448 52.39 8.24 1.31
N ASN A 449 51.11 8.67 1.41
CA ASN A 449 50.15 9.04 0.36
C ASN A 449 49.47 8.03 -0.59
N ASN A 450 48.15 7.90 -0.41
CA ASN A 450 47.04 8.48 -1.22
C ASN A 450 46.62 7.92 -2.61
N GLN A 451 45.29 7.98 -2.85
CA GLN A 451 44.50 7.96 -4.13
C GLN A 451 44.19 6.60 -4.80
N LYS A 452 43.08 6.34 -5.54
CA LYS A 452 41.82 7.04 -5.97
C LYS A 452 40.92 6.05 -6.77
N ASN A 453 39.62 6.39 -6.91
CA ASN A 453 38.67 6.20 -8.05
C ASN A 453 38.38 4.78 -8.63
N GLY A 454 37.23 4.46 -9.25
CA GLY A 454 36.00 5.17 -9.63
C GLY A 454 35.14 4.35 -10.63
N GLN A 455 33.82 4.64 -10.63
CA GLN A 455 32.74 4.59 -11.67
C GLN A 455 32.72 3.64 -12.89
N ALA A 456 31.48 3.19 -13.24
CA ALA A 456 30.77 3.26 -14.56
C ALA A 456 29.85 2.02 -14.79
N ASN A 457 28.97 1.94 -15.80
CA ASN A 457 27.70 2.64 -16.13
C ASN A 457 26.88 1.67 -17.06
N ASP A 458 25.57 1.91 -17.18
CA ASP A 458 24.64 1.69 -18.33
C ASP A 458 24.19 0.29 -18.88
N ASN A 459 22.87 0.07 -18.73
CA ASN A 459 21.79 0.05 -19.76
C ASN A 459 21.70 -1.04 -20.86
N GLN A 460 20.54 -1.75 -20.92
CA GLN A 460 19.90 -2.24 -22.17
C GLN A 460 18.46 -2.80 -21.94
N ASN A 461 17.59 -2.59 -22.95
CA ASN A 461 16.21 -3.09 -23.13
C ASN A 461 16.20 -4.12 -24.29
N PRO A 462 15.31 -5.15 -24.35
CA PRO A 462 14.07 -5.00 -25.17
C PRO A 462 12.82 -5.85 -24.75
N LYS A 463 11.64 -5.33 -25.17
CA LYS A 463 10.36 -5.93 -25.66
C LYS A 463 9.84 -7.33 -25.23
N GLN A 464 8.50 -7.36 -24.99
CA GLN A 464 7.51 -8.47 -24.95
C GLN A 464 7.61 -9.41 -23.71
N THR A 465 6.56 -9.73 -22.95
CA THR A 465 5.22 -10.22 -23.33
C THR A 465 4.26 -9.97 -22.16
N ALA A 466 3.01 -9.59 -22.45
CA ALA A 466 1.94 -9.41 -21.46
C ALA A 466 1.46 -10.77 -20.94
N ASN A 467 1.36 -10.93 -19.62
CA ASN A 467 0.54 -11.94 -18.98
C ASN A 467 0.18 -11.49 -17.55
N ASN A 468 -1.08 -11.75 -17.20
CA ASN A 468 -1.72 -11.68 -15.88
C ASN A 468 -2.10 -10.27 -15.39
N ASN A 469 -3.22 -9.77 -15.89
CA ASN A 469 -4.13 -8.87 -15.15
C ASN A 469 -5.56 -9.24 -15.55
N ALA A 470 -6.09 -10.28 -14.91
CA ALA A 470 -7.48 -10.69 -15.09
C ALA A 470 -7.95 -11.42 -13.82
N CYS A 471 -8.19 -10.67 -12.73
CA CYS A 471 -9.18 -10.99 -11.70
C CYS A 471 -9.24 -9.89 -10.61
N GLN A 472 -9.73 -8.69 -10.96
CA GLN A 472 -10.31 -7.75 -9.97
C GLN A 472 -11.81 -7.49 -10.21
N LYS A 473 -12.45 -8.30 -11.06
CA LYS A 473 -13.91 -8.40 -11.11
C LYS A 473 -14.37 -9.30 -9.97
N ASN A 474 -14.60 -8.71 -8.80
CA ASN A 474 -15.67 -9.07 -7.85
C ASN A 474 -15.44 -8.30 -6.54
N ILE A 475 -15.60 -6.98 -6.60
CA ILE A 475 -16.03 -6.15 -5.46
C ILE A 475 -17.02 -5.12 -5.99
N LYS A 476 -18.19 -5.62 -6.41
CA LYS A 476 -19.53 -5.10 -6.13
C LYS A 476 -20.54 -6.22 -6.25
#